data_AF-A0A8T3ZHM3-F1
#
_entry.id   AF-A0A8T3ZHM3-F1
#
_cell.length_a   1.000
_cell.length_b   1.000
_cell.length_c   1.000
_cell.angle_alpha   90.00
_cell.angle_beta   90.00
_cell.angle_gamma   90.00
#
_symmetry.space_group_name_H-M   'P 1'
#
loop_
_entity.id
_entity.type
_entity.pdbx_description
1 polymer ?
#
loop_
_entity_poly.entity_id
_entity_poly.type
_entity_poly.pdbx_seq_one_letter_code
_entity_poly.pdbx_strand_id
1 'polypeptide(L)'
;MNSKVLRIGLFVAIGLAIHNFPEGFAVFAGSAESVSTGILVAVAIAIHNIPEGISVAVPIYYATKKRSKAFFISFLSGLTEPIGALVAALILLPFLSPALVGASLAFVAGVMVYICIDELLPTAYRCCSGKFHRMTFAFLLGIITVCVTIMMLS
;
A
#
# COMPACT_ATOMS: atom_id res chain seq x y z
N MET A 1 1.99 9.21 26.07
CA MET A 1 2.36 8.60 24.77
C MET A 1 2.16 7.10 24.89
N ASN A 2 1.25 6.51 24.10
CA ASN A 2 1.03 5.06 24.17
C ASN A 2 2.04 4.36 23.27
N SER A 3 3.10 3.80 23.87
CA SER A 3 4.24 3.20 23.15
C SER A 3 3.84 2.00 22.28
N LYS A 4 2.85 1.21 22.69
CA LYS A 4 2.34 0.08 21.89
C LYS A 4 1.64 0.55 20.61
N VAL A 5 0.75 1.55 20.72
CA VAL A 5 0.02 2.09 19.56
C VAL A 5 0.96 2.84 18.61
N LEU A 6 1.97 3.53 19.15
CA LEU A 6 3.00 4.18 18.34
C LEU A 6 3.81 3.17 17.53
N ARG A 7 4.20 2.06 18.16
CA ARG A 7 4.94 0.98 17.49
C ARG A 7 4.13 0.36 16.36
N ILE A 8 2.83 0.12 16.57
CA ILE A 8 1.92 -0.34 15.52
C ILE A 8 1.86 0.67 14.36
N GLY A 9 1.66 1.96 14.65
CA GLY A 9 1.58 2.98 13.61
C GLY A 9 2.88 3.13 12.80
N LEU A 10 4.03 2.93 13.43
CA LEU A 10 5.33 2.92 12.75
C LEU A 10 5.54 1.67 11.90
N PHE A 11 5.13 0.48 12.37
CA PHE A 11 5.18 -0.74 11.56
C PHE A 11 4.31 -0.60 10.32
N VAL A 12 3.05 -0.18 10.48
CA VAL A 12 2.15 0.08 9.35
C VAL A 12 2.79 1.10 8.38
N ALA A 13 3.42 2.18 8.88
CA ALA A 13 4.10 3.14 8.01
C ALA A 13 5.28 2.53 7.23
N ILE A 14 6.04 1.62 7.84
CA ILE A 14 7.18 0.96 7.18
C ILE A 14 6.68 -0.07 6.17
N GLY A 15 5.73 -0.93 6.56
CA GLY A 15 5.10 -1.89 5.65
C GLY A 15 4.51 -1.17 4.44
N LEU A 16 3.76 -0.10 4.68
CA LEU A 16 3.18 0.71 3.62
C LEU A 16 4.25 1.42 2.77
N ALA A 17 5.33 1.95 3.34
CA ALA A 17 6.42 2.52 2.54
C ALA A 17 7.01 1.47 1.57
N ILE A 18 7.19 0.23 2.03
CA ILE A 18 7.65 -0.89 1.20
C ILE A 18 6.59 -1.27 0.14
N HIS A 19 5.30 -1.10 0.43
CA HIS A 19 4.17 -1.30 -0.49
C HIS A 19 4.15 -0.26 -1.62
N ASN A 20 4.30 1.02 -1.28
CA ASN A 20 4.22 2.13 -2.22
C ASN A 20 5.38 2.15 -3.23
N PHE A 21 6.57 1.65 -2.87
CA PHE A 21 7.72 1.62 -3.77
C PHE A 21 7.44 0.84 -5.08
N PRO A 22 6.95 -0.40 -5.01
CA PRO A 22 6.39 -1.13 -6.13
C PRO A 22 5.32 -0.47 -6.97
N GLU A 23 4.41 0.26 -6.34
CA GLU A 23 3.33 0.94 -7.06
C GLU A 23 3.88 2.04 -7.94
N GLY A 24 4.93 2.71 -7.46
CA GLY A 24 5.75 3.60 -8.28
C GLY A 24 6.26 2.93 -9.56
N PHE A 25 6.68 1.66 -9.48
CA PHE A 25 7.12 0.92 -10.67
C PHE A 25 5.94 0.68 -11.63
N ALA A 26 4.75 0.38 -11.10
CA ALA A 26 3.55 0.21 -11.91
C ALA A 26 3.13 1.52 -12.62
N VAL A 27 3.20 2.67 -11.93
CA VAL A 27 2.98 3.99 -12.54
C VAL A 27 3.94 4.23 -13.69
N PHE A 28 5.24 3.95 -13.47
CA PHE A 28 6.25 4.11 -14.52
C PHE A 28 6.01 3.15 -15.69
N ALA A 29 5.80 1.86 -15.43
CA ALA A 29 5.56 0.85 -16.46
C ALA A 29 4.33 1.18 -17.30
N GLY A 30 3.23 1.61 -16.68
CA GLY A 30 2.03 2.07 -17.39
C GLY A 30 2.32 3.30 -18.27
N SER A 31 3.12 4.26 -17.79
CA SER A 31 3.52 5.43 -18.57
C SER A 31 4.45 5.11 -19.74
N ALA A 32 5.28 4.07 -19.60
CA ALA A 32 6.18 3.59 -20.64
C ALA A 32 5.43 2.88 -21.79
N GLU A 33 4.27 2.29 -21.50
CA GLU A 33 3.36 1.73 -22.51
C GLU A 33 2.63 2.84 -23.27
N SER A 34 1.94 3.74 -22.57
CA SER A 34 1.37 4.95 -23.15
C SER A 34 1.08 6.01 -22.08
N VAL A 35 1.09 7.29 -22.46
CA VAL A 35 0.72 8.39 -21.54
C VAL A 35 -0.70 8.20 -20.98
N SER A 36 -1.63 7.69 -21.80
CA SER A 36 -3.01 7.42 -21.38
C SER A 36 -3.07 6.33 -20.30
N THR A 37 -2.35 5.22 -20.50
CA THR A 37 -2.26 4.12 -19.52
C THR A 37 -1.60 4.60 -18.23
N GLY A 38 -0.50 5.37 -18.34
CA GLY A 38 0.18 5.95 -17.18
C GLY A 38 -0.72 6.86 -16.34
N ILE A 39 -1.50 7.75 -16.96
CA ILE A 39 -2.47 8.60 -16.25
C ILE A 39 -3.54 7.75 -15.56
N LEU A 40 -4.07 6.73 -16.24
CA LEU A 40 -5.12 5.87 -15.68
C LEU A 40 -4.61 5.09 -14.46
N VAL A 41 -3.40 4.52 -14.55
CA VAL A 41 -2.74 3.82 -13.43
C VAL A 41 -2.42 4.78 -12.29
N ALA A 42 -1.90 5.98 -12.58
CA ALA A 42 -1.59 6.98 -11.56
C ALA A 42 -2.84 7.47 -10.80
N VAL A 43 -3.96 7.67 -11.50
CA VAL A 43 -5.23 8.07 -10.86
C VAL A 43 -5.80 6.93 -10.03
N ALA A 44 -5.78 5.70 -10.55
CA ALA A 44 -6.18 4.53 -9.77
C ALA A 44 -5.33 4.41 -8.50
N ILE A 45 -4.02 4.64 -8.62
CA ILE A 45 -3.07 4.57 -7.51
C ILE A 45 -3.32 5.66 -6.46
N ALA A 46 -3.52 6.90 -6.91
CA ALA A 46 -3.84 8.02 -6.04
C ALA A 46 -5.10 7.78 -5.20
N ILE A 47 -6.11 7.08 -5.73
CA ILE A 47 -7.37 6.81 -5.02
C ILE A 47 -7.18 5.78 -3.90
N HIS A 48 -6.43 4.68 -4.09
CA HIS A 48 -6.21 3.71 -3.01
C HIS A 48 -5.20 4.20 -1.96
N ASN A 49 -4.30 5.12 -2.33
CA ASN A 49 -3.37 5.73 -1.40
C ASN A 49 -4.03 6.64 -0.35
N ILE A 50 -5.28 7.08 -0.58
CA ILE A 50 -6.06 7.82 0.43
C ILE A 50 -6.38 6.93 1.65
N PRO A 51 -7.07 5.77 1.52
CA PRO A 51 -7.28 4.81 2.61
C PRO A 51 -5.99 4.40 3.32
N GLU A 52 -4.93 4.16 2.57
CA GLU A 52 -3.64 3.71 3.10
C GLU A 52 -2.97 4.78 3.95
N GLY A 53 -2.94 6.02 3.47
CA GLY A 53 -2.43 7.15 4.25
C GLY A 53 -3.19 7.34 5.57
N ILE A 54 -4.53 7.15 5.55
CA ILE A 54 -5.35 7.19 6.77
C ILE A 54 -4.95 6.05 7.73
N SER A 55 -4.69 4.85 7.21
CA SER A 55 -4.27 3.69 8.02
C SER A 55 -2.96 3.91 8.79
N VAL A 56 -2.06 4.73 8.23
CA VAL A 56 -0.81 5.16 8.89
C VAL A 56 -1.06 6.31 9.87
N ALA A 57 -1.79 7.33 9.42
CA ALA A 57 -1.96 8.57 10.19
C ALA A 57 -2.78 8.37 11.48
N VAL A 58 -3.83 7.56 11.44
CA VAL A 58 -4.74 7.32 12.58
C VAL A 58 -4.03 6.75 13.80
N PRO A 59 -3.34 5.60 13.76
CA PRO A 59 -2.66 5.04 14.93
C PRO A 59 -1.58 5.98 15.48
N ILE A 60 -0.83 6.66 14.61
CA ILE A 60 0.19 7.63 15.02
C ILE A 60 -0.44 8.83 15.73
N TYR A 61 -1.56 9.35 15.23
CA TYR A 61 -2.29 10.42 15.90
C TYR A 61 -2.83 9.96 17.25
N TYR A 62 -3.43 8.77 17.35
CA TYR A 62 -3.93 8.26 18.62
C TYR A 62 -2.82 8.04 19.65
N ALA A 63 -1.62 7.66 19.22
CA ALA A 63 -0.47 7.44 20.10
C ALA A 63 0.25 8.73 20.54
N THR A 64 0.33 9.72 19.65
CA THR A 64 1.15 10.95 19.83
C THR A 64 0.33 12.19 20.13
N LYS A 65 -0.96 12.19 19.79
CA LYS A 65 -1.89 13.34 19.82
C LYS A 65 -1.44 14.54 18.99
N LYS A 66 -0.53 14.35 18.04
CA LYS A 66 0.01 15.40 17.15
C LYS A 66 -0.38 15.13 15.70
N ARG A 67 -1.24 15.98 15.12
CA ARG A 67 -1.68 15.88 13.72
C ARG A 67 -0.52 16.05 12.74
N SER A 68 0.38 17.00 12.99
CA SER A 68 1.55 17.23 12.13
C SER A 68 2.47 16.01 12.03
N LYS A 69 2.68 15.29 13.14
CA LYS A 69 3.50 14.07 13.15
C LYS A 69 2.83 12.92 12.40
N ALA A 70 1.52 12.75 12.57
CA ALA A 70 0.75 11.76 11.82
C ALA A 70 0.77 12.03 10.31
N PHE A 71 0.57 13.29 9.92
CA PHE A 71 0.66 13.73 8.53
C PHE A 71 2.05 13.48 7.95
N PHE A 72 3.11 13.92 8.64
CA PHE A 72 4.47 13.81 8.10
C PHE A 72 4.91 12.36 7.93
N ILE A 73 4.57 11.47 8.86
CA ILE A 73 4.92 10.04 8.73
C ILE A 73 4.13 9.38 7.59
N SER A 74 2.83 9.68 7.46
CA SER A 74 2.03 9.18 6.33
C SER A 74 2.55 9.74 4.99
N PHE A 75 2.92 11.01 4.94
CA PHE A 75 3.48 11.64 3.75
C PHE A 75 4.84 11.03 3.37
N LEU A 76 5.74 10.82 4.33
CA LEU A 76 7.03 10.15 4.08
C LEU A 76 6.85 8.72 3.57
N SER A 77 5.86 7.99 4.07
CA SER A 77 5.50 6.66 3.55
C SER A 77 5.06 6.75 2.09
N GLY A 78 4.19 7.71 1.76
CA GLY A 78 3.70 7.92 0.39
C GLY A 78 4.78 8.38 -0.60
N LEU A 79 5.81 9.12 -0.14
CA LEU A 79 6.94 9.52 -0.99
C LEU A 79 7.74 8.34 -1.56
N THR A 80 7.58 7.14 -0.99
CA THR A 80 8.25 5.95 -1.52
C THR A 80 7.74 5.57 -2.92
N GLU A 81 6.51 5.95 -3.28
CA GLU A 81 5.93 5.74 -4.62
C GLU A 81 6.64 6.55 -5.72
N PRO A 82 6.74 7.90 -5.66
CA PRO A 82 7.48 8.65 -6.67
C PRO A 82 8.98 8.29 -6.69
N ILE A 83 9.56 7.88 -5.56
CA ILE A 83 10.92 7.34 -5.51
C ILE A 83 10.99 6.03 -6.30
N GLY A 84 10.03 5.12 -6.11
CA GLY A 84 9.92 3.88 -6.87
C GLY A 84 9.79 4.13 -8.36
N ALA A 85 8.91 5.05 -8.77
CA ALA A 85 8.75 5.44 -10.17
C ALA A 85 10.04 6.02 -10.77
N LEU A 86 10.75 6.86 -10.02
CA LEU A 86 12.03 7.43 -10.46
C LEU A 86 13.12 6.37 -10.57
N VAL A 87 13.21 5.45 -9.60
CA VAL A 87 14.16 4.32 -9.64
C VAL A 87 13.86 3.43 -10.84
N ALA A 88 12.59 3.16 -11.12
CA ALA A 88 12.17 2.42 -12.31
C ALA A 88 12.56 3.18 -13.61
N ALA A 89 12.38 4.50 -13.65
CA ALA A 89 12.78 5.32 -14.78
C ALA A 89 14.31 5.34 -14.99
N LEU A 90 15.12 5.37 -13.93
CA LEU A 90 16.57 5.51 -14.06
C LEU A 90 17.30 4.18 -14.26
N ILE A 91 16.88 3.14 -13.55
CA ILE A 91 17.58 1.86 -13.53
C ILE A 91 16.99 0.89 -14.55
N LEU A 92 15.66 0.89 -14.68
CA LEU A 92 14.94 -0.17 -15.37
C LEU A 92 14.69 0.12 -16.84
N LEU A 93 14.70 1.38 -17.28
CA LEU A 93 14.55 1.76 -18.70
C LEU A 93 15.44 0.95 -19.68
N PRO A 94 16.74 0.73 -19.41
CA PRO A 94 17.59 -0.08 -20.30
C PRO A 94 17.43 -1.60 -20.14
N PHE A 95 16.80 -2.08 -19.06
CA PHE A 95 16.63 -3.51 -18.75
C PHE A 95 15.16 -3.96 -18.73
N LEU A 96 14.24 -3.08 -19.13
CA LEU A 96 12.80 -3.29 -19.05
C LEU A 96 12.43 -4.42 -19.99
N SER A 97 12.23 -5.60 -19.43
CA SER A 97 11.71 -6.77 -20.14
C SER A 97 10.38 -7.18 -19.49
N PRO A 98 9.44 -7.77 -20.25
CA PRO A 98 8.21 -8.30 -19.69
C PRO A 98 8.46 -9.26 -18.51
N ALA A 99 9.55 -10.03 -18.57
CA ALA A 99 9.97 -10.93 -17.50
C ALA A 99 10.36 -10.17 -16.22
N LEU A 100 11.12 -9.07 -16.34
CA LEU A 100 11.55 -8.28 -15.20
C LEU A 100 10.39 -7.49 -14.57
N VAL A 101 9.48 -6.98 -15.40
CA VAL A 101 8.22 -6.36 -14.93
C VAL A 101 7.37 -7.39 -14.19
N GLY A 102 7.18 -8.58 -14.77
CA GLY A 102 6.43 -9.67 -14.14
C GLY A 102 7.05 -10.16 -12.83
N ALA A 103 8.38 -10.33 -12.77
CA ALA A 103 9.10 -10.70 -11.56
C ALA A 103 9.00 -9.62 -10.48
N SER A 104 9.06 -8.34 -10.87
CA SER A 104 8.84 -7.22 -9.95
C SER A 104 7.43 -7.28 -9.41
N LEU A 105 6.39 -7.31 -10.24
CA LEU A 105 4.99 -7.41 -9.80
C LEU A 105 4.73 -8.64 -8.90
N ALA A 106 5.36 -9.78 -9.17
CA ALA A 106 5.24 -10.98 -8.33
C ALA A 106 5.89 -10.79 -6.95
N PHE A 107 7.08 -10.19 -6.89
CA PHE A 107 7.74 -9.85 -5.61
C PHE A 107 6.86 -8.92 -4.78
N VAL A 108 6.28 -7.93 -5.44
CA VAL A 108 5.39 -6.92 -4.86
C VAL A 108 4.14 -7.55 -4.28
N ALA A 109 3.46 -8.38 -5.06
CA ALA A 109 2.31 -9.13 -4.60
C ALA A 109 2.64 -9.98 -3.36
N GLY A 110 3.81 -10.62 -3.33
CA GLY A 110 4.31 -11.37 -2.18
C GLY A 110 4.48 -10.52 -0.92
N VAL A 111 5.07 -9.32 -1.06
CA VAL A 111 5.21 -8.36 0.04
C VAL A 111 3.84 -7.92 0.56
N MET A 112 2.86 -7.66 -0.32
CA MET A 112 1.52 -7.25 0.08
C MET A 112 0.82 -8.34 0.90
N VAL A 113 0.95 -9.60 0.46
CA VAL A 113 0.41 -10.76 1.18
C VAL A 113 1.03 -10.86 2.57
N TYR A 114 2.36 -10.70 2.68
CA TYR A 114 3.05 -10.71 3.97
C TYR A 114 2.55 -9.59 4.91
N ILE A 115 2.50 -8.34 4.46
CA ILE A 115 2.02 -7.20 5.27
C ILE A 115 0.57 -7.41 5.70
N CYS A 116 -0.29 -7.89 4.79
CA CYS A 116 -1.68 -8.19 5.10
C CYS A 116 -1.81 -9.19 6.24
N ILE A 117 -1.06 -10.29 6.18
CA ILE A 117 -1.15 -11.40 7.15
C ILE A 117 -0.46 -11.06 8.47
N ASP A 118 0.74 -10.49 8.44
CA ASP A 118 1.61 -10.35 9.61
C ASP A 118 1.38 -9.03 10.36
N GLU A 119 0.92 -7.98 9.67
CA GLU A 119 0.74 -6.66 10.27
C GLU A 119 -0.71 -6.21 10.33
N LEU A 120 -1.42 -6.18 9.20
CA LEU A 120 -2.76 -5.61 9.11
C LEU A 120 -3.79 -6.48 9.81
N LEU A 121 -3.79 -7.80 9.56
CA LEU A 121 -4.73 -8.75 10.15
C LEU A 121 -4.61 -8.78 11.69
N PRO A 122 -3.41 -8.87 12.31
CA PRO A 122 -3.28 -8.86 13.77
C PRO A 122 -3.59 -7.48 14.36
N THR A 123 -3.34 -6.40 13.64
CA THR A 123 -3.70 -5.04 14.07
C THR A 123 -5.20 -4.83 14.07
N ALA A 124 -5.91 -5.28 13.04
CA ALA A 124 -7.37 -5.27 13.00
C ALA A 124 -7.97 -6.05 14.17
N TYR A 125 -7.41 -7.24 14.47
CA TYR A 125 -7.84 -8.05 15.61
C TYR A 125 -7.71 -7.30 16.94
N ARG A 126 -6.55 -6.65 17.18
CA ARG A 126 -6.29 -5.86 18.38
C ARG A 126 -7.22 -4.64 18.49
N CYS A 127 -7.49 -3.95 17.38
CA CYS A 127 -8.36 -2.77 17.36
C CYS A 127 -9.85 -3.10 17.56
N CYS A 128 -10.31 -4.29 17.17
CA CYS A 128 -11.71 -4.71 17.30
C CYS A 128 -12.05 -5.35 18.66
N SER A 129 -11.17 -5.29 19.66
CA SER A 129 -11.38 -5.83 21.01
C SER A 129 -11.84 -7.30 21.03
N GLY A 130 -11.28 -8.14 20.14
CA GLY A 130 -11.57 -9.59 20.12
C GLY A 130 -12.85 -10.00 19.39
N LYS A 131 -13.53 -9.10 18.67
CA LYS A 131 -14.72 -9.43 17.87
C LYS A 131 -14.34 -10.08 16.53
N PHE A 132 -13.83 -11.32 16.62
CA PHE A 132 -13.26 -12.09 15.52
C PHE A 132 -14.20 -12.14 14.30
N HIS A 133 -15.49 -12.44 14.50
CA HIS A 133 -16.44 -12.58 13.39
C HIS A 133 -16.60 -11.34 12.53
N ARG A 134 -16.54 -10.13 13.09
CA ARG A 134 -16.70 -8.90 12.31
C ARG A 134 -15.49 -8.62 11.42
N MET A 135 -14.31 -8.93 11.94
CA MET A 135 -13.06 -8.82 11.18
C MET A 135 -13.01 -9.86 10.06
N THR A 136 -13.35 -11.12 10.35
CA THR A 136 -13.39 -12.19 9.33
C THR A 136 -14.41 -11.86 8.24
N PHE A 137 -15.59 -11.34 8.59
CA PHE A 137 -16.60 -10.94 7.62
C PHE A 137 -16.11 -9.78 6.74
N ALA A 138 -15.49 -8.75 7.32
CA ALA A 138 -14.93 -7.63 6.55
C ALA A 138 -13.81 -8.08 5.60
N PHE A 139 -12.95 -9.00 6.05
CA PHE A 139 -11.89 -9.59 5.22
C PHE A 139 -12.45 -10.40 4.04
N LEU A 140 -13.43 -11.27 4.30
CA LEU A 140 -14.11 -12.05 3.26
C LEU A 140 -14.83 -11.16 2.26
N LEU A 141 -15.52 -10.11 2.74
CA LEU A 141 -16.18 -9.13 1.88
C LEU A 141 -15.18 -8.47 0.93
N GLY A 142 -14.01 -8.06 1.45
CA GLY A 142 -12.93 -7.49 0.64
C GLY A 142 -12.43 -8.44 -0.45
N ILE A 143 -12.19 -9.72 -0.12
CA ILE A 143 -11.81 -10.75 -1.10
C ILE A 143 -12.88 -10.89 -2.20
N ILE A 144 -14.15 -10.99 -1.80
CA ILE A 144 -15.26 -11.12 -2.76
C ILE A 144 -15.32 -9.90 -3.68
N THR A 145 -15.18 -8.69 -3.14
CA THR A 145 -15.18 -7.47 -3.95
C THR A 145 -14.04 -7.48 -4.97
N VAL A 146 -12.82 -7.87 -4.58
CA VAL A 146 -11.68 -7.98 -5.51
C VAL A 146 -11.95 -9.02 -6.59
N CYS A 147 -12.42 -10.22 -6.23
CA CYS A 147 -12.74 -11.28 -7.19
C CYS A 147 -13.79 -10.82 -8.22
N VAL A 148 -14.88 -10.20 -7.75
CA VAL A 148 -15.93 -9.67 -8.63
C VAL A 148 -15.37 -8.59 -9.56
N THR A 149 -14.56 -7.68 -9.03
CA THR A 149 -13.96 -6.60 -9.81
C THR A 149 -13.05 -7.13 -10.92
N ILE A 150 -12.22 -8.14 -10.60
CA ILE A 150 -11.37 -8.81 -11.60
C ILE A 150 -12.23 -9.47 -12.69
N MET A 151 -13.28 -10.21 -12.31
CA MET A 151 -14.18 -10.87 -13.27
C MET A 151 -14.92 -9.89 -14.18
N MET A 152 -15.18 -8.67 -13.72
CA MET A 152 -15.81 -7.61 -14.54
C MET A 152 -14.82 -6.91 -15.48
N LEU A 153 -13.52 -6.98 -15.19
CA LEU A 153 -12.44 -6.32 -15.95
C LEU A 153 -11.73 -7.27 -16.93
N SER A 154 -11.86 -8.59 -16.74
CA SER A 154 -11.34 -9.66 -17.62
C SER A 154 -12.32 -10.03 -18.73
#